data_AF-A0A2V8RII3-F1
#
_entry.id   AF-A0A2V8RII3-F1
#
_cell.length_a   1.000
_cell.length_b   1.000
_cell.length_c   1.000
_cell.angle_alpha   90.00
_cell.angle_beta   90.00
_cell.angle_gamma   90.00
#
_symmetry.space_group_name_H-M   'P 1'
#
loop_
_entity.id
_entity.type
_entity.pdbx_description
1 polymer ?
#
loop_
_entity_poly.entity_id
_entity_poly.type
_entity_poly.pdbx_seq_one_letter_code
_entity_poly.pdbx_strand_id
1 'polypeptide(L)'
;IRHHSTPLYTPEPDVVHEIVGHGVTLASERLAELNRLFGEAVKRTTAQDALDRLSRIYWFTIEFGTLRERESVKAYGTGLLSSAGEMEEMSDAELRPLDFDAASRQQYDPTHFQPVLFCAESFEAMYQTLRECLIRW
;
A
#
# COMPACT_ATOMS: atom_id res chain seq x y z
N ILE A 1 -4.04 -14.88 -13.95
CA ILE A 1 -3.13 -15.71 -13.13
C ILE A 1 -1.72 -15.44 -13.65
N ARG A 2 -0.72 -15.29 -12.78
CA ARG A 2 0.66 -14.98 -13.17
C ARG A 2 1.30 -16.10 -13.99
N HIS A 3 2.26 -15.74 -14.84
CA HIS A 3 2.95 -16.70 -15.67
C HIS A 3 3.75 -17.69 -14.81
N HIS A 4 3.60 -18.98 -15.08
CA HIS A 4 4.16 -20.04 -14.23
C HIS A 4 5.70 -20.06 -14.19
N SER A 5 6.38 -19.42 -15.15
CA SER A 5 7.85 -19.31 -15.15
C SER A 5 8.39 -18.27 -14.16
N THR A 6 7.54 -17.37 -13.65
CA THR A 6 7.90 -16.33 -12.68
C THR A 6 6.87 -16.31 -11.54
N PRO A 7 6.75 -17.38 -10.75
CA PRO A 7 5.66 -17.51 -9.77
C PRO A 7 5.78 -16.53 -8.59
N LEU A 8 6.99 -16.02 -8.32
CA LEU A 8 7.28 -15.18 -7.15
C LEU A 8 6.96 -13.69 -7.38
N TYR A 9 6.77 -13.26 -8.63
CA TYR A 9 6.49 -11.87 -9.01
C TYR A 9 5.75 -11.78 -10.35
N THR A 10 4.88 -10.78 -10.47
CA THR A 10 4.19 -10.42 -11.73
C THR A 10 4.12 -8.90 -11.85
N PRO A 11 4.36 -8.32 -13.05
CA PRO A 11 4.28 -6.87 -13.26
C PRO A 11 2.84 -6.34 -13.37
N GLU A 12 1.85 -7.23 -13.39
CA GLU A 12 0.42 -6.91 -13.43
C GLU A 12 -0.34 -7.72 -12.38
N PRO A 13 -1.41 -7.15 -11.78
CA PRO A 13 -2.20 -7.84 -10.76
C PRO A 13 -2.89 -9.08 -11.32
N ASP A 14 -2.87 -10.16 -10.55
CA ASP A 14 -3.49 -11.43 -10.91
C ASP A 14 -4.42 -11.93 -9.79
N VAL A 15 -5.16 -13.01 -10.04
CA VAL A 15 -6.11 -13.54 -9.04
C VAL A 15 -5.46 -13.93 -7.70
N VAL A 16 -4.16 -14.26 -7.69
CA VAL A 16 -3.42 -14.51 -6.44
C VAL A 16 -3.24 -13.21 -5.67
N HIS A 17 -2.88 -12.12 -6.33
CA HIS A 17 -2.86 -10.78 -5.74
C HIS A 17 -4.22 -10.39 -5.15
N GLU A 18 -5.30 -10.62 -5.88
CA GLU A 18 -6.64 -10.30 -5.41
C GLU A 18 -7.06 -11.14 -4.19
N ILE A 19 -6.83 -12.45 -4.19
CA ILE A 19 -7.30 -13.32 -3.11
C ILE A 19 -6.38 -13.24 -1.88
N VAL A 20 -5.07 -13.33 -2.08
CA VAL A 20 -4.09 -13.43 -0.98
C VAL A 20 -3.74 -12.05 -0.42
N GLY A 21 -3.64 -11.03 -1.29
CA GLY A 21 -3.43 -9.65 -0.88
C GLY A 21 -4.74 -9.00 -0.43
N HIS A 22 -5.63 -8.70 -1.36
CA HIS A 22 -6.85 -7.93 -1.08
C HIS A 22 -7.90 -8.71 -0.28
N GLY A 23 -8.14 -9.98 -0.60
CA GLY A 23 -9.20 -10.77 0.04
C GLY A 23 -9.03 -10.86 1.56
N VAL A 24 -7.79 -11.04 2.03
CA VAL A 24 -7.47 -11.09 3.47
C VAL A 24 -7.62 -9.71 4.11
N THR A 25 -7.14 -8.65 3.46
CA THR A 25 -7.22 -7.28 4.03
C THR A 25 -8.65 -6.75 4.04
N LEU A 26 -9.48 -7.07 3.04
CA LEU A 26 -10.89 -6.67 2.99
C LEU A 26 -11.76 -7.41 4.03
N ALA A 27 -11.32 -8.56 4.55
CA ALA A 27 -11.98 -9.22 5.67
C ALA A 27 -11.73 -8.50 7.02
N SER A 28 -10.75 -7.59 7.09
CA SER A 28 -10.52 -6.74 8.25
C SER A 28 -11.39 -5.50 8.19
N GLU A 29 -12.25 -5.29 9.19
CA GLU A 29 -13.16 -4.13 9.26
C GLU A 29 -12.42 -2.79 9.11
N ARG A 30 -11.23 -2.69 9.72
CA ARG A 30 -10.41 -1.48 9.71
C ARG A 30 -9.81 -1.18 8.35
N LEU A 31 -9.25 -2.19 7.67
CA LEU A 31 -8.69 -2.01 6.33
C LEU A 31 -9.79 -1.84 5.27
N ALA A 32 -10.94 -2.50 5.46
CA ALA A 32 -12.12 -2.27 4.64
C ALA A 32 -12.69 -0.85 4.82
N GLU A 33 -12.65 -0.29 6.03
CA GLU A 33 -13.00 1.12 6.26
C GLU A 33 -12.09 2.07 5.50
N LEU A 34 -10.77 1.86 5.53
CA LEU A 34 -9.82 2.69 4.80
C LEU A 34 -10.08 2.65 3.29
N ASN A 35 -10.34 1.47 2.72
CA ASN A 35 -10.71 1.35 1.30
C ASN A 35 -11.99 2.12 0.95
N ARG A 36 -13.02 2.05 1.81
CA ARG A 36 -14.24 2.87 1.65
C ARG A 36 -13.94 4.36 1.71
N LEU A 37 -13.11 4.80 2.66
CA LEU A 37 -12.74 6.20 2.82
C LEU A 37 -11.94 6.74 1.63
N PHE A 38 -11.06 5.93 1.03
CA PHE A 38 -10.43 6.26 -0.25
C PHE A 38 -11.47 6.50 -1.34
N GLY A 39 -12.45 5.60 -1.48
CA GLY A 39 -13.54 5.77 -2.44
C GLY A 39 -14.33 7.06 -2.21
N GLU A 40 -14.64 7.40 -0.96
CA GLU A 40 -15.31 8.66 -0.62
C GLU A 40 -14.43 9.89 -0.87
N ALA A 41 -13.12 9.82 -0.59
CA ALA A 41 -12.17 10.89 -0.89
C ALA A 41 -12.06 11.16 -2.40
N VAL A 42 -12.00 10.09 -3.21
CA VAL A 42 -12.03 10.17 -4.67
C VAL A 42 -13.30 10.85 -5.16
N LYS A 43 -14.49 10.49 -4.63
CA LYS A 43 -15.76 11.13 -5.01
C LYS A 43 -15.80 12.63 -4.72
N ARG A 44 -15.11 13.10 -3.68
CA ARG A 44 -15.01 14.53 -3.34
C ARG A 44 -13.95 15.28 -4.14
N THR A 45 -13.09 14.56 -4.86
CA THR A 45 -11.93 15.13 -5.57
C THR A 45 -12.25 15.34 -7.05
N THR A 46 -12.08 16.57 -7.54
CA THR A 46 -12.34 16.91 -8.95
C THR A 46 -11.08 17.25 -9.73
N ALA A 47 -10.01 17.68 -9.06
CA ALA A 47 -8.76 18.06 -9.69
C ALA A 47 -7.88 16.82 -9.96
N GLN A 48 -7.34 16.72 -11.18
CA GLN A 48 -6.57 15.55 -11.60
C GLN A 48 -5.29 15.35 -10.78
N ASP A 49 -4.59 16.45 -10.46
CA ASP A 49 -3.39 16.43 -9.64
C ASP A 49 -3.68 15.89 -8.22
N ALA A 50 -4.84 16.25 -7.66
CA ALA A 50 -5.29 15.72 -6.38
C ALA A 50 -5.65 14.23 -6.46
N LEU A 51 -6.26 13.76 -7.55
CA LEU A 51 -6.51 12.33 -7.78
C LEU A 51 -5.20 11.53 -7.90
N ASP A 52 -4.20 12.06 -8.62
CA ASP A 52 -2.88 11.42 -8.75
C ASP A 52 -2.18 11.32 -7.38
N ARG A 53 -2.32 12.36 -6.55
CA ARG A 53 -1.80 12.36 -5.16
C ARG A 53 -2.50 11.31 -4.29
N LEU A 54 -3.83 11.20 -4.37
CA LEU A 54 -4.58 10.14 -3.68
C LEU A 54 -4.14 8.75 -4.12
N SER A 55 -3.97 8.55 -5.44
CA SER A 55 -3.52 7.26 -5.99
C SER A 55 -2.15 6.85 -5.46
N ARG A 56 -1.20 7.79 -5.33
CA ARG A 56 0.11 7.50 -4.73
C ARG A 56 0.02 7.22 -3.24
N ILE A 57 -0.84 7.92 -2.49
CA ILE A 57 -1.07 7.58 -1.08
C ILE A 57 -1.65 6.17 -0.97
N TYR A 58 -2.59 5.78 -1.83
CA TYR A 58 -3.12 4.41 -1.89
C TYR A 58 -2.01 3.40 -2.18
N TRP A 59 -1.17 3.68 -3.18
CA TRP A 59 -0.03 2.83 -3.55
C TRP A 59 0.93 2.60 -2.38
N PHE A 60 1.39 3.67 -1.73
CA PHE A 60 2.35 3.55 -0.63
C PHE A 60 1.73 3.17 0.73
N THR A 61 0.42 2.87 0.77
CA THR A 61 -0.25 2.39 1.98
C THR A 61 -0.95 1.06 1.74
N ILE A 62 -2.05 1.02 0.99
CA ILE A 62 -2.85 -0.19 0.81
C ILE A 62 -2.11 -1.22 -0.06
N GLU A 63 -1.34 -0.79 -1.07
CA GLU A 63 -0.61 -1.71 -1.96
C GLU A 63 0.77 -2.09 -1.41
N PHE A 64 1.57 -1.12 -0.97
CA PHE A 64 2.98 -1.31 -0.59
C PHE A 64 3.32 -0.74 0.80
N GLY A 65 2.33 -0.69 1.70
CA GLY A 65 2.55 -0.18 3.05
C GLY A 65 3.33 -1.15 3.95
N THR A 66 4.19 -0.58 4.78
CA THR A 66 4.91 -1.29 5.84
C THR A 66 4.65 -0.64 7.21
N LEU A 67 4.89 -1.40 8.27
CA LEU A 67 4.77 -0.92 9.64
C LEU A 67 5.79 -1.57 10.56
N ARG A 68 6.08 -0.93 11.69
CA ARG A 68 6.86 -1.51 12.78
C ARG A 68 5.95 -2.35 13.67
N GLU A 69 6.42 -3.56 13.97
CA GLU A 69 5.85 -4.44 14.98
C GLU A 69 6.99 -4.98 15.83
N ARG A 70 7.02 -4.56 17.11
CA ARG A 70 8.12 -4.83 18.04
C ARG A 70 9.45 -4.34 17.46
N GLU A 71 10.44 -5.22 17.33
CA GLU A 71 11.78 -4.91 16.78
C GLU A 71 11.88 -5.19 15.27
N SER A 72 10.76 -5.48 14.60
CA SER A 72 10.73 -5.87 13.18
C SER A 72 9.84 -4.97 12.34
N VAL A 73 10.14 -4.90 11.04
CA VAL A 73 9.26 -4.30 10.04
C VAL A 73 8.40 -5.41 9.43
N LYS A 74 7.11 -5.13 9.25
CA LYS A 74 6.12 -6.02 8.66
C LYS A 74 5.45 -5.34 7.47
N ALA A 75 5.17 -6.12 6.44
CA ALA A 75 4.30 -5.69 5.35
C ALA A 75 2.83 -5.80 5.78
N TYR A 76 2.03 -4.83 5.37
CA TYR A 76 0.56 -4.94 5.36
C TYR A 76 -0.03 -4.63 3.98
N GLY A 77 0.76 -4.03 3.08
CA GLY A 77 0.37 -3.74 1.71
C GLY A 77 0.09 -5.01 0.91
N THR A 78 -0.99 -5.02 0.13
CA THR A 78 -1.48 -6.16 -0.64
C THR A 78 -0.53 -6.61 -1.75
N GLY A 79 0.18 -5.67 -2.40
CA GLY A 79 1.25 -5.92 -3.35
C GLY A 79 2.38 -6.73 -2.72
N LEU A 80 2.90 -6.26 -1.58
CA LEU A 80 3.94 -6.98 -0.82
C LEU A 80 3.45 -8.35 -0.35
N LEU A 81 2.23 -8.44 0.18
CA LEU A 81 1.67 -9.70 0.69
C LEU A 81 1.43 -10.76 -0.39
N SER A 82 1.39 -10.36 -1.67
CA SER A 82 1.13 -11.26 -2.80
C SER A 82 2.34 -11.53 -3.69
N SER A 83 3.49 -10.92 -3.39
CA SER A 83 4.79 -11.20 -4.01
C SER A 83 5.80 -11.68 -2.96
N ALA A 84 6.10 -12.97 -2.98
CA ALA A 84 7.13 -13.53 -2.10
C ALA A 84 8.51 -12.91 -2.37
N GLY A 85 8.85 -12.67 -3.65
CA GLY A 85 10.13 -12.06 -4.01
C GLY A 85 10.25 -10.63 -3.49
N GLU A 86 9.22 -9.80 -3.65
CA GLU A 86 9.26 -8.42 -3.17
C GLU A 86 9.22 -8.32 -1.64
N MET A 87 8.60 -9.29 -0.97
CA MET A 87 8.63 -9.40 0.49
C MET A 87 10.03 -9.77 1.02
N GLU A 88 10.76 -10.64 0.32
CA GLU A 88 12.15 -11.00 0.67
C GLU A 88 13.10 -9.80 0.50
N GLU A 89 12.90 -9.01 -0.55
CA GLU A 89 13.74 -7.85 -0.90
C GLU A 89 13.29 -6.55 -0.19
N MET A 90 12.21 -6.60 0.61
CA MET A 90 11.69 -5.44 1.34
C MET A 90 12.73 -4.79 2.26
N SER A 91 13.69 -5.57 2.79
CA SER A 91 14.78 -5.07 3.62
C SER A 91 15.79 -4.19 2.88
N ASP A 92 15.83 -4.29 1.56
CA ASP A 92 16.77 -3.54 0.71
C ASP A 92 16.16 -2.21 0.24
N ALA A 93 14.85 -2.03 0.43
CA ALA A 93 14.16 -0.77 0.16
C ALA A 93 14.52 0.31 1.21
N GLU A 94 14.57 1.57 0.76
CA GLU A 94 14.70 2.71 1.66
C GLU A 94 13.40 2.88 2.46
N LEU A 95 13.44 2.58 3.76
CA LEU A 95 12.30 2.77 4.66
C LEU A 95 12.23 4.22 5.17
N ARG A 96 11.19 4.95 4.76
CA ARG A 96 10.90 6.30 5.22
C ARG A 96 9.73 6.32 6.21
N PRO A 97 9.67 7.26 7.17
CA PRO A 97 8.48 7.43 8.02
C PRO A 97 7.23 7.67 7.18
N LEU A 98 6.10 7.11 7.59
CA LEU A 98 4.82 7.36 6.91
C LEU A 98 4.46 8.85 6.95
N ASP A 99 4.64 9.52 5.81
CA ASP A 99 4.31 10.92 5.58
C ASP A 99 3.53 11.02 4.27
N PHE A 100 2.26 11.47 4.36
CA PHE A 100 1.36 11.50 3.20
C PHE A 100 1.72 12.57 2.17
N ASP A 101 2.40 13.66 2.56
CA ASP A 101 2.84 14.68 1.61
C ASP A 101 4.03 14.17 0.79
N ALA A 102 4.98 13.50 1.43
CA ALA A 102 6.07 12.79 0.78
C ALA A 102 5.54 11.65 -0.11
N ALA A 103 4.67 10.78 0.41
CA ALA A 103 4.08 9.68 -0.35
C ALA A 103 3.30 10.19 -1.58
N SER A 104 2.55 11.29 -1.45
CA SER A 104 1.78 11.86 -2.56
C SER A 104 2.64 12.43 -3.71
N ARG A 105 3.94 12.63 -3.47
CA ARG A 105 4.91 13.13 -4.46
C ARG A 105 5.88 12.06 -4.96
N GLN A 106 5.96 10.93 -4.25
CA GLN A 106 6.84 9.83 -4.63
C GLN A 106 6.31 9.17 -5.91
N GLN A 107 7.16 9.14 -6.94
CA GLN A 107 6.87 8.37 -8.15
C GLN A 107 7.21 6.90 -7.92
N TYR A 108 6.49 6.01 -8.59
CA TYR A 108 6.72 4.58 -8.58
C TYR A 108 6.63 4.03 -10.00
N ASP A 109 7.24 2.88 -10.20
CA ASP A 109 7.07 2.05 -11.39
C ASP A 109 6.45 0.72 -10.93
N PRO A 110 5.24 0.37 -11.38
CA PRO A 110 4.58 -0.88 -10.98
C PRO A 110 5.29 -2.13 -11.52
N THR A 111 6.18 -2.00 -12.52
CA THR A 111 6.86 -3.15 -13.13
C THR A 111 8.19 -3.51 -12.47
N HIS A 112 8.54 -2.85 -11.36
CA HIS A 112 9.77 -3.08 -10.62
C HIS A 112 9.49 -3.12 -9.12
N PHE A 113 10.42 -3.72 -8.36
CA PHE A 113 10.36 -3.69 -6.90
C PHE A 113 10.48 -2.25 -6.38
N GLN A 114 9.75 -1.94 -5.31
CA GLN A 114 9.72 -0.58 -4.78
C GLN A 114 11.05 -0.22 -4.10
N PRO A 115 11.81 0.77 -4.62
CA PRO A 115 13.08 1.18 -4.00
C PRO A 115 12.88 2.00 -2.71
N VAL A 116 11.65 2.49 -2.48
CA VAL A 116 11.26 3.30 -1.32
C VAL A 116 9.95 2.75 -0.81
N LEU A 117 9.87 2.50 0.50
CA LEU A 117 8.64 2.14 1.19
C LEU A 117 8.40 3.11 2.34
N PHE A 118 7.12 3.37 2.62
CA PHE A 118 6.71 4.16 3.77
C PHE A 118 6.33 3.23 4.92
N CYS A 119 6.88 3.52 6.10
CA CYS A 119 6.79 2.69 7.28
C CYS A 119 6.11 3.44 8.42
N ALA A 120 4.97 2.91 8.87
CA ALA A 120 4.27 3.42 10.03
C ALA A 120 4.85 2.88 11.34
N GLU A 121 4.73 3.63 12.44
CA GLU A 121 5.23 3.19 13.76
C GLU A 121 4.44 2.01 14.36
N SER A 122 3.20 1.80 13.93
CA SER A 122 2.38 0.64 14.29
C SER A 122 1.16 0.56 13.36
N PHE A 123 0.45 -0.57 13.41
CA PHE A 123 -0.84 -0.69 12.73
C PHE A 123 -1.86 0.36 13.22
N GLU A 124 -1.87 0.65 14.53
CA GLU A 124 -2.77 1.66 15.10
C GLU A 124 -2.44 3.06 14.57
N ALA A 125 -1.15 3.44 14.59
CA ALA A 125 -0.69 4.71 14.06
C ALA A 125 -1.01 4.85 12.57
N MET A 126 -0.74 3.82 11.77
CA MET A 126 -1.11 3.77 10.35
C MET A 126 -2.60 4.02 10.16
N TYR A 127 -3.44 3.24 10.84
CA TYR A 127 -4.88 3.31 10.68
C TYR A 127 -5.43 4.70 11.05
N GLN A 128 -5.07 5.23 12.22
CA GLN A 128 -5.63 6.51 12.67
C GLN A 128 -5.19 7.66 11.77
N THR A 129 -3.89 7.73 11.45
CA THR A 129 -3.36 8.82 10.62
C THR A 129 -3.91 8.79 9.21
N LEU A 130 -4.00 7.61 8.58
CA LEU A 130 -4.56 7.47 7.24
C LEU A 130 -6.06 7.74 7.22
N ARG A 131 -6.80 7.24 8.22
CA ARG A 131 -8.23 7.53 8.38
C ARG A 131 -8.49 9.03 8.52
N GLU A 132 -7.76 9.70 9.39
CA GLU A 132 -7.88 11.14 9.57
C GLU A 132 -7.47 11.94 8.31
N CYS A 133 -6.45 11.48 7.59
CA CYS A 133 -6.05 12.05 6.32
C CYS A 133 -7.18 11.97 5.30
N LEU A 134 -7.79 10.79 5.12
CA LEU A 134 -8.86 10.56 4.14
C LEU A 134 -10.19 11.24 4.50
N ILE A 135 -10.47 11.45 5.79
CA ILE A 135 -11.64 12.23 6.23
C ILE A 135 -11.46 13.72 5.93
N ARG A 136 -10.23 14.23 6.09
CA ARG A 136 -9.88 15.65 5.88
C ARG A 136 -9.44 15.97 4.44
N TRP A 137 -9.32 14.95 3.59
CA TRP A 137 -9.04 15.09 2.17
C TRP A 137 -10.13 15.86 1.46
#